data_AF-A0A9D1DTH8-F1
#
_entry.id   AF-A0A9D1DTH8-F1
#
_cell.length_a   1.000
_cell.length_b   1.000
_cell.length_c   1.000
_cell.angle_alpha   90.00
_cell.angle_beta   90.00
_cell.angle_gamma   90.00
#
_symmetry.space_group_name_H-M   'P 1'
#
loop_
_entity.id
_entity.type
_entity.pdbx_description
1 polymer ?
#
loop_
_entity_poly.entity_id
_entity_poly.type
_entity_poly.pdbx_seq_one_letter_code
_entity_poly.pdbx_strand_id
1 'polypeptide(L)'
;MRDELKYPRAFAIQKMVKEACINYNSFDEILGYIVSPCYLIEEHLLYDKDGNSRKEYKVVFPRSVDSIYYDYIDRDYIPDINSYGECKNAVTVDFITYDYEEAIKLRDEKIKDRVFNGTNLFLPLEPIETYNDRCTEYMEKIEKYQQRLNEAEHKEQVKRKIKTPANK
;
A
#
# COMPACT_ATOMS: atom_id res chain seq x y z
N MET A 1 12.64 -28.63 -7.00
CA MET A 1 13.21 -27.89 -5.86
C MET A 1 12.60 -26.51 -5.90
N ARG A 2 11.74 -26.12 -4.94
CA ARG A 2 11.32 -24.71 -4.83
C ARG A 2 12.48 -24.00 -4.16
N ASP A 3 13.05 -23.01 -4.84
CA ASP A 3 14.08 -22.14 -4.27
C ASP A 3 13.61 -21.67 -2.90
N GLU A 4 14.44 -21.88 -1.88
CA GLU A 4 14.26 -21.22 -0.60
C GLU A 4 14.11 -19.72 -0.89
N LEU A 5 13.03 -19.11 -0.38
CA LEU A 5 12.75 -17.71 -0.63
C LEU A 5 14.00 -16.87 -0.31
N LYS A 6 14.65 -16.36 -1.35
CA LYS A 6 15.92 -15.62 -1.27
C LYS A 6 15.83 -14.35 -0.42
N TYR A 7 14.62 -13.88 -0.17
CA TYR A 7 14.32 -12.60 0.47
C TYR A 7 13.27 -12.78 1.58
N PRO A 8 13.42 -12.08 2.72
CA PRO A 8 12.45 -12.13 3.79
C PRO A 8 11.10 -11.58 3.33
N ARG A 9 10.03 -12.24 3.77
CA ARG A 9 8.66 -11.75 3.57
C ARG A 9 8.39 -10.60 4.54
N ALA A 10 7.71 -9.58 4.08
CA ALA A 10 7.24 -8.46 4.89
C ALA A 10 5.89 -7.94 4.38
N PHE A 11 5.35 -6.94 5.05
CA PHE A 11 4.14 -6.22 4.69
C PHE A 11 4.51 -4.76 4.41
N ALA A 12 4.25 -4.32 3.19
CA ALA A 12 4.43 -2.94 2.77
C ALA A 12 3.09 -2.21 2.80
N ILE A 13 3.13 -0.91 3.07
CA ILE A 13 1.96 -0.06 2.87
C ILE A 13 2.08 0.60 1.50
N GLN A 14 1.18 0.24 0.59
CA GLN A 14 1.12 0.81 -0.75
C GLN A 14 0.10 1.95 -0.78
N LYS A 15 0.44 3.04 -1.45
CA LYS A 15 -0.48 4.15 -1.74
C LYS A 15 -1.39 3.75 -2.90
N MET A 16 -2.67 4.09 -2.81
CA MET A 16 -3.58 4.16 -3.95
C MET A 16 -3.68 5.62 -4.35
N VAL A 17 -3.37 5.92 -5.61
CA VAL A 17 -3.34 7.29 -6.10
C VAL A 17 -4.21 7.42 -7.33
N LYS A 18 -4.76 8.62 -7.50
CA LYS A 18 -5.48 9.04 -8.69
C LYS A 18 -4.92 10.36 -9.16
N GLU A 19 -4.70 10.49 -10.47
CA GLU A 19 -4.34 11.78 -11.05
C GLU A 19 -5.50 12.77 -10.89
N ALA A 20 -5.23 13.87 -10.19
CA ALA A 20 -6.13 15.00 -10.04
C ALA A 20 -5.51 16.24 -10.69
N CYS A 21 -6.34 17.21 -11.08
CA CYS A 21 -5.92 18.41 -11.78
C CYS A 21 -6.50 19.67 -11.14
N ILE A 22 -5.65 20.66 -10.84
CA ILE A 22 -6.07 22.01 -10.40
C ILE A 22 -5.28 23.04 -11.20
N ASN A 23 -5.97 24.00 -11.83
CA ASN A 23 -5.35 25.11 -12.57
C ASN A 23 -4.24 24.65 -13.54
N TYR A 24 -4.49 23.58 -14.31
CA TYR A 24 -3.55 22.96 -15.27
C TYR A 24 -2.33 22.26 -14.66
N ASN A 25 -2.23 22.15 -13.33
CA ASN A 25 -1.23 21.32 -12.66
C ASN A 25 -1.86 19.98 -12.28
N SER A 26 -1.25 18.87 -12.71
CA SER A 26 -1.61 17.54 -12.25
C SER A 26 -0.84 17.17 -10.98
N PHE A 27 -1.49 16.41 -10.11
CA PHE A 27 -0.89 15.85 -8.90
C PHE A 27 -1.56 14.53 -8.56
N ASP A 28 -0.85 13.70 -7.80
CA ASP A 28 -1.37 12.43 -7.31
C ASP A 28 -2.20 12.67 -6.03
N GLU A 29 -3.52 12.56 -6.14
CA GLU A 29 -4.41 12.51 -4.99
C GLU A 29 -4.32 11.12 -4.35
N ILE A 30 -3.98 11.07 -3.05
CA ILE A 30 -3.93 9.81 -2.30
C ILE A 30 -5.35 9.44 -1.89
N LEU A 31 -5.89 8.39 -2.50
CA LEU A 31 -7.24 7.89 -2.20
C LEU A 31 -7.26 6.92 -1.02
N GLY A 32 -6.14 6.28 -0.73
CA GLY A 32 -6.09 5.21 0.26
C GLY A 32 -4.71 4.60 0.43
N TYR A 33 -4.64 3.67 1.38
CA TYR A 33 -3.48 2.83 1.61
C TYR A 33 -3.94 1.37 1.74
N ILE A 34 -3.12 0.45 1.25
CA ILE A 34 -3.33 -0.99 1.45
C ILE A 34 -2.09 -1.64 2.04
N VAL A 35 -2.32 -2.67 2.87
CA VAL A 35 -1.27 -3.57 3.33
C VAL A 35 -1.08 -4.69 2.32
N SER A 36 0.10 -4.73 1.71
CA SER A 36 0.44 -5.74 0.71
C SER A 36 1.62 -6.58 1.13
N PRO A 37 1.49 -7.92 1.11
CA PRO A 37 2.63 -8.80 1.30
C PRO A 37 3.67 -8.59 0.20
N CYS A 38 4.94 -8.56 0.59
CA CYS A 38 6.06 -8.36 -0.34
C CYS A 38 7.29 -9.16 0.11
N TYR A 39 8.28 -9.22 -0.79
CA TYR A 39 9.63 -9.67 -0.48
C TYR A 39 10.55 -8.46 -0.37
N LEU A 40 11.21 -8.30 0.78
CA LEU A 40 12.17 -7.22 1.00
C LEU A 40 13.52 -7.58 0.36
N ILE A 41 13.90 -6.82 -0.66
CA ILE A 41 15.16 -7.00 -1.39
C ILE A 41 16.30 -6.27 -0.71
N GLU A 42 16.07 -5.01 -0.32
CA GLU A 42 17.10 -4.12 0.23
C GLU A 42 16.49 -3.02 1.11
N GLU A 43 17.22 -2.58 2.13
CA GLU A 43 16.90 -1.42 2.98
C GLU A 43 17.99 -0.36 2.77
N HIS A 44 17.57 0.86 2.44
CA HIS A 44 18.44 2.02 2.31
C HIS A 44 18.15 3.04 3.40
N LEU A 45 19.20 3.63 3.97
CA LEU A 45 19.09 4.78 4.86
C LEU A 45 19.50 6.03 4.08
N LEU A 46 18.52 6.91 3.85
CA LEU A 46 18.72 8.17 3.17
C LEU A 46 18.80 9.29 4.19
N TYR A 47 19.69 10.26 3.95
CA TYR A 47 19.79 11.48 4.74
C TYR A 47 19.33 12.65 3.88
N ASP A 48 18.48 13.50 4.43
CA ASP A 48 18.20 14.79 3.81
C ASP A 48 19.33 15.80 4.08
N LYS A 49 19.25 16.95 3.41
CA LYS A 49 20.21 18.06 3.55
C LYS A 49 20.28 18.63 4.97
N ASP A 50 19.25 18.40 5.78
CA ASP A 50 19.09 18.91 7.14
C ASP A 50 19.54 17.87 8.18
N GLY A 51 20.02 16.71 7.73
CA GLY A 51 20.55 15.63 8.58
C GLY A 51 19.50 14.64 9.08
N ASN A 52 18.23 14.77 8.69
CA ASN A 52 17.21 13.80 9.06
C ASN A 52 17.37 12.54 8.22
N SER A 53 17.27 11.38 8.86
CA SER A 53 17.32 10.10 8.18
C SER A 53 15.92 9.56 7.89
N ARG A 54 15.72 8.98 6.71
CA ARG A 54 14.53 8.18 6.37
C ARG A 54 14.96 6.84 5.79
N LYS A 55 14.17 5.80 6.03
CA LYS A 55 14.37 4.49 5.42
C LYS A 55 13.60 4.39 4.12
N GLU A 56 14.19 3.72 3.15
CA GLU A 56 13.58 3.40 1.87
C GLU A 56 13.81 1.92 1.56
N TYR A 57 12.78 1.21 1.13
CA TYR A 57 12.81 -0.23 1.00
C TYR A 57 12.57 -0.66 -0.43
N LYS A 58 13.47 -1.46 -0.99
CA LYS A 58 13.26 -2.08 -2.30
C LYS A 58 12.53 -3.39 -2.12
N VAL A 59 11.38 -3.55 -2.78
CA VAL A 59 10.52 -4.72 -2.56
C VAL A 59 9.97 -5.29 -3.86
N VAL A 60 9.60 -6.58 -3.81
CA VAL A 60 8.88 -7.23 -4.90
C VAL A 60 7.50 -7.63 -4.40
N PHE A 61 6.48 -7.18 -5.11
CA PHE A 61 5.12 -7.61 -4.88
C PHE A 61 4.85 -8.86 -5.72
N PRO A 62 4.54 -10.00 -5.10
CA PRO A 62 4.36 -11.26 -5.83
C PRO A 62 3.02 -11.34 -6.59
N ARG A 63 2.24 -10.26 -6.65
CA ARG A 63 0.89 -10.23 -7.20
C ARG A 63 0.74 -9.12 -8.24
N SER A 64 0.16 -9.51 -9.38
CA SER A 64 -0.46 -8.58 -10.32
C SER A 64 -1.97 -8.56 -10.11
N VAL A 65 -2.60 -7.54 -10.64
CA VAL A 65 -4.05 -7.38 -10.61
C VAL A 65 -4.80 -8.46 -11.40
N ASP A 66 -4.17 -9.14 -12.36
CA ASP A 66 -4.81 -10.28 -13.07
C ASP A 66 -5.10 -11.45 -12.13
N SER A 67 -4.30 -11.57 -11.06
CA SER A 67 -4.53 -12.54 -10.00
C SER A 67 -5.68 -12.13 -9.06
N ILE A 68 -6.22 -10.93 -9.21
CA ILE A 68 -7.26 -10.31 -8.40
C ILE A 68 -8.38 -9.84 -9.34
N TYR A 69 -9.29 -10.75 -9.71
CA TYR A 69 -10.38 -10.53 -10.69
C TYR A 69 -11.03 -9.12 -10.58
N TYR A 70 -11.01 -8.34 -11.67
CA TYR A 70 -11.19 -6.88 -11.66
C TYR A 70 -12.64 -6.41 -11.56
N ASP A 71 -13.62 -7.24 -11.92
CA ASP A 71 -14.88 -6.77 -12.50
C ASP A 71 -15.77 -5.82 -11.65
N TYR A 72 -15.41 -5.51 -10.39
CA TYR A 72 -16.18 -4.63 -9.50
C TYR A 72 -15.35 -3.75 -8.55
N ILE A 73 -14.05 -3.55 -8.79
CA ILE A 73 -13.23 -2.59 -8.04
C ILE A 73 -12.85 -1.45 -8.98
N ASP A 74 -13.19 -0.24 -8.56
CA ASP A 74 -12.84 0.99 -9.26
C ASP A 74 -11.31 1.07 -9.41
N ARG A 75 -10.83 1.31 -10.64
CA ARG A 75 -9.42 1.21 -11.02
C ARG A 75 -8.52 2.11 -10.16
N ASP A 76 -9.08 3.21 -9.69
CA ASP A 76 -8.38 4.19 -8.88
C ASP A 76 -8.01 3.65 -7.47
N TYR A 77 -8.61 2.53 -7.05
CA TYR A 77 -8.37 1.88 -5.74
C TYR A 77 -7.45 0.67 -5.86
N ILE A 78 -6.60 0.66 -6.89
CA ILE A 78 -5.59 -0.36 -7.11
C ILE A 78 -4.23 0.32 -7.14
N PRO A 79 -3.28 -0.09 -6.28
CA PRO A 79 -1.93 0.47 -6.32
C PRO A 79 -1.28 0.26 -7.69
N ASP A 80 -0.62 1.30 -8.21
CA ASP A 80 -0.01 1.31 -9.56
C ASP A 80 0.95 0.16 -9.81
N ILE A 81 1.67 -0.24 -8.77
CA ILE A 81 2.68 -1.29 -8.76
C ILE A 81 2.10 -2.70 -8.87
N ASN A 82 0.79 -2.87 -8.68
CA ASN A 82 0.09 -4.13 -8.89
C ASN A 82 -0.47 -4.24 -10.33
N SER A 83 -0.09 -3.38 -11.28
CA SER A 83 -0.66 -3.33 -12.65
C SER A 83 -0.70 -4.68 -13.42
N TYR A 84 -1.59 -4.75 -14.41
CA TYR A 84 -1.86 -5.90 -15.29
C TYR A 84 -0.58 -6.61 -15.80
N GLY A 85 -0.55 -7.94 -15.78
CA GLY A 85 0.48 -8.77 -16.41
C GLY A 85 1.91 -8.69 -15.87
N GLU A 86 2.20 -7.78 -14.93
CA GLU A 86 3.57 -7.51 -14.48
C GLU A 86 3.69 -7.60 -12.96
N CYS A 87 4.51 -8.55 -12.47
CA CYS A 87 5.08 -8.43 -11.13
C CYS A 87 6.13 -7.33 -11.19
N LYS A 88 5.72 -6.08 -10.95
CA LYS A 88 6.67 -4.97 -10.90
C LYS A 88 7.47 -5.05 -9.61
N ASN A 89 8.79 -4.98 -9.73
CA ASN A 89 9.63 -4.61 -8.60
C ASN A 89 9.19 -3.20 -8.20
N ALA A 90 8.58 -3.03 -7.04
CA ALA A 90 8.42 -1.70 -6.50
C ALA A 90 9.80 -1.26 -6.04
N VAL A 91 10.38 -0.32 -6.79
CA VAL A 91 11.79 0.02 -6.60
C VAL A 91 12.01 0.59 -5.19
N THR A 92 10.99 1.21 -4.58
CA THR A 92 11.08 1.91 -3.29
C THR A 92 9.70 2.05 -2.63
N VAL A 93 9.53 1.56 -1.39
CA VAL A 93 8.40 1.88 -0.50
C VAL A 93 8.90 2.56 0.78
N ASP A 94 8.04 3.39 1.38
CA ASP A 94 8.40 4.19 2.56
C ASP A 94 8.26 3.41 3.88
N PHE A 95 7.41 2.37 3.91
CA PHE A 95 7.05 1.64 5.13
C PHE A 95 7.01 0.13 4.92
N ILE A 96 7.68 -0.59 5.82
CA ILE A 96 7.72 -2.05 5.89
C ILE A 96 7.57 -2.46 7.37
N THR A 97 6.75 -3.48 7.63
CA THR A 97 6.74 -4.23 8.89
C THR A 97 6.68 -5.73 8.61
N TYR A 98 7.07 -6.53 9.58
CA TYR A 98 6.98 -8.00 9.54
C TYR A 98 5.70 -8.52 10.21
N ASP A 99 4.91 -7.63 10.83
CA ASP A 99 3.66 -7.95 11.51
C ASP A 99 2.47 -7.36 10.73
N TYR A 100 1.50 -8.22 10.40
CA TYR A 100 0.34 -7.82 9.63
C TYR A 100 -0.61 -6.92 10.43
N GLU A 101 -0.81 -7.17 11.73
CA GLU A 101 -1.68 -6.35 12.56
C GLU A 101 -1.08 -4.96 12.78
N GLU A 102 0.23 -4.87 12.93
CA GLU A 102 0.94 -3.59 12.95
C GLU A 102 0.80 -2.85 11.61
N ALA A 103 0.92 -3.55 10.48
CA ALA A 103 0.74 -2.97 9.15
C ALA A 103 -0.67 -2.38 8.99
N ILE A 104 -1.70 -3.09 9.46
CA ILE A 104 -3.10 -2.64 9.40
C ILE A 104 -3.31 -1.41 10.28
N LYS A 105 -2.78 -1.38 11.50
CA LYS A 105 -2.84 -0.19 12.36
C LYS A 105 -2.19 1.02 11.70
N LEU A 106 -0.99 0.84 11.13
CA LEU A 106 -0.28 1.91 10.45
C LEU A 106 -1.00 2.36 9.17
N ARG A 107 -1.62 1.44 8.41
CA ARG A 107 -2.49 1.77 7.27
C ARG A 107 -3.63 2.68 7.72
N ASP A 108 -4.34 2.31 8.77
CA ASP A 108 -5.51 3.07 9.25
C ASP A 108 -5.12 4.46 9.76
N GLU A 109 -3.97 4.56 10.44
CA GLU A 109 -3.40 5.83 10.87
C GLU A 109 -3.04 6.72 9.66
N LYS A 110 -2.37 6.16 8.64
CA LYS A 110 -2.05 6.89 7.41
C LYS A 110 -3.28 7.33 6.64
N ILE A 111 -4.32 6.50 6.55
CA ILE A 111 -5.58 6.88 5.91
C ILE A 111 -6.19 8.08 6.64
N LYS A 112 -6.29 8.01 7.96
CA LYS A 112 -6.80 9.13 8.78
C LYS A 112 -5.98 10.40 8.57
N ASP A 113 -4.65 10.31 8.63
CA ASP A 113 -3.76 11.48 8.56
C ASP A 113 -3.57 12.08 7.16
N ARG A 114 -3.66 11.26 6.10
CA ARG A 114 -3.26 11.67 4.74
C ARG A 114 -4.38 11.64 3.73
N VAL A 115 -5.46 10.93 3.99
CA VAL A 115 -6.64 10.93 3.12
C VAL A 115 -7.71 11.83 3.76
N PHE A 116 -8.02 11.61 5.02
CA PHE A 116 -9.14 12.27 5.70
C PHE A 116 -8.75 13.56 6.44
N ASN A 117 -7.50 13.70 6.90
CA ASN A 117 -7.06 14.95 7.53
C ASN A 117 -6.77 16.04 6.48
N GLY A 118 -7.85 16.65 5.99
CA GLY A 118 -8.03 18.04 5.57
C GLY A 118 -7.13 18.70 4.51
N THR A 119 -5.98 18.13 4.16
CA THR A 119 -4.99 18.79 3.29
C THR A 119 -4.93 18.19 1.89
N ASN A 120 -5.35 16.93 1.72
CA ASN A 120 -5.32 16.22 0.43
C ASN A 120 -6.69 16.09 -0.24
N LEU A 121 -7.77 16.09 0.54
CA LEU A 121 -9.12 16.23 0.01
C LEU A 121 -9.35 17.72 -0.27
N PHE A 122 -8.99 18.17 -1.46
CA PHE A 122 -9.38 19.48 -2.01
C PHE A 122 -10.89 19.52 -2.24
N LEU A 123 -11.67 19.40 -1.17
CA LEU A 123 -13.12 19.49 -1.19
C LEU A 123 -13.49 20.95 -0.96
N PRO A 124 -14.00 21.65 -1.98
CA PRO A 124 -14.45 23.02 -1.81
C PRO A 124 -15.65 23.04 -0.86
N LEU A 125 -15.45 23.40 0.42
CA LEU A 125 -16.51 23.68 1.41
C LEU A 125 -17.75 22.76 1.28
N GLU A 126 -17.55 21.46 1.07
CA GLU A 126 -18.66 20.53 0.95
C GLU A 126 -19.31 20.31 2.34
N PRO A 127 -20.63 20.05 2.40
CA PRO A 127 -21.28 19.68 3.65
C PRO A 127 -20.60 18.48 4.31
N ILE A 128 -20.46 18.49 5.64
CA ILE A 128 -19.82 17.42 6.44
C ILE A 128 -20.48 16.05 6.18
N GLU A 129 -21.76 16.02 5.87
CA GLU A 129 -22.52 14.81 5.52
C GLU A 129 -21.98 14.18 4.22
N THR A 130 -21.78 14.98 3.18
CA THR A 130 -21.17 14.56 1.91
C THR A 130 -19.73 14.07 2.09
N TYR A 131 -18.99 14.68 3.03
CA TYR A 131 -17.64 14.26 3.40
C TYR A 131 -17.62 12.86 4.07
N ASN A 132 -18.50 12.62 5.05
CA ASN A 132 -18.57 11.33 5.75
C ASN A 132 -19.02 10.19 4.82
N ASP A 133 -19.96 10.47 3.91
CA ASP A 133 -20.43 9.48 2.93
C ASP A 133 -19.29 9.05 1.99
N ARG A 134 -18.49 9.99 1.49
CA ARG A 134 -17.31 9.68 0.65
C ARG A 134 -16.22 8.94 1.41
N CYS A 135 -15.97 9.30 2.68
CA CYS A 135 -15.02 8.57 3.51
C CYS A 135 -15.43 7.11 3.69
N THR A 136 -16.73 6.88 3.91
CA THR A 136 -17.30 5.54 4.05
C THR A 136 -17.16 4.76 2.74
N GLU A 137 -17.53 5.34 1.60
CA GLU A 137 -17.38 4.70 0.28
C GLU A 137 -15.90 4.34 0.00
N TYR A 138 -14.96 5.23 0.33
CA TYR A 138 -13.54 5.01 0.09
C TYR A 138 -13.00 3.88 0.96
N MET A 139 -13.37 3.88 2.24
CA MET A 139 -13.01 2.80 3.16
C MET A 139 -13.59 1.47 2.72
N GLU A 140 -14.84 1.41 2.27
CA GLU A 140 -15.46 0.19 1.75
C GLU A 140 -14.71 -0.37 0.54
N LYS A 141 -14.30 0.50 -0.41
CA LYS A 141 -13.52 0.08 -1.58
C LYS A 141 -12.11 -0.41 -1.19
N ILE A 142 -11.43 0.29 -0.28
CA ILE A 142 -10.11 -0.10 0.24
C ILE A 142 -10.19 -1.46 0.92
N GLU A 143 -11.16 -1.65 1.81
CA GLU A 143 -11.35 -2.92 2.54
C GLU A 143 -11.72 -4.06 1.61
N LYS A 144 -12.58 -3.82 0.62
CA LYS A 144 -12.92 -4.82 -0.41
C LYS A 144 -11.68 -5.26 -1.19
N TYR A 145 -10.78 -4.33 -1.55
CA TYR A 145 -9.52 -4.68 -2.21
C TYR A 145 -8.57 -5.43 -1.26
N GLN A 146 -8.45 -4.99 0.00
CA GLN A 146 -7.65 -5.67 1.03
C GLN A 146 -8.11 -7.12 1.23
N GLN A 147 -9.42 -7.35 1.31
CA GLN A 147 -9.99 -8.69 1.45
C GLN A 147 -9.64 -9.57 0.25
N ARG A 148 -9.80 -9.07 -0.98
CA ARG A 148 -9.46 -9.85 -2.18
C ARG A 148 -7.99 -10.16 -2.26
N LEU A 149 -7.12 -9.22 -1.88
CA LEU A 149 -5.69 -9.45 -1.79
C LEU A 149 -5.38 -10.57 -0.80
N ASN A 150 -6.01 -10.53 0.38
CA ASN A 150 -5.87 -11.56 1.41
C ASN A 150 -6.42 -12.94 0.99
N GLU A 151 -7.48 -12.99 0.17
CA GLU A 151 -8.03 -14.24 -0.37
C GLU A 151 -7.16 -14.84 -1.47
N ALA A 152 -6.56 -13.99 -2.31
CA ALA A 152 -5.61 -14.39 -3.34
C ALA A 152 -4.28 -14.89 -2.75
N GLU A 153 -3.97 -14.55 -1.50
CA GLU A 153 -2.80 -15.05 -0.79
C GLU A 153 -2.85 -16.58 -0.63
N HIS A 154 -1.80 -17.27 -1.09
CA HIS A 154 -1.72 -18.72 -0.93
C HIS A 154 -1.60 -19.06 0.57
N LYS A 155 -2.63 -19.74 1.11
CA LYS A 155 -2.77 -20.12 2.53
C LYS A 155 -1.58 -20.90 3.12
N GLU A 156 -0.72 -21.50 2.29
CA GLU A 156 0.52 -22.17 2.73
C GLU A 156 1.61 -21.22 3.24
N GLN A 157 1.49 -19.91 3.00
CA GLN A 157 2.54 -18.94 3.34
C GLN A 157 2.13 -17.93 4.44
N VAL A 158 0.89 -17.97 4.91
CA VAL A 158 0.33 -17.06 5.94
C VAL A 158 0.65 -17.53 7.38
N LYS A 159 0.99 -18.82 7.57
CA LYS A 159 1.19 -19.43 8.92
C LYS A 159 2.64 -19.57 9.38
N ARG A 160 3.64 -19.19 8.59
CA ARG A 160 5.01 -19.17 9.11
C ARG A 160 5.21 -17.84 9.80
N LYS A 161 5.26 -17.85 11.15
CA LYS A 161 5.95 -16.80 11.91
C LYS A 161 7.23 -16.50 11.14
N ILE A 162 7.34 -15.30 10.57
CA ILE A 162 8.55 -14.87 9.89
C ILE A 162 9.60 -14.87 10.99
N LYS A 163 10.47 -15.89 11.00
CA LYS A 163 11.62 -15.89 11.91
C LYS A 163 12.46 -14.72 11.46
N THR A 164 12.54 -13.70 12.31
CA THR A 164 13.53 -12.63 12.20
C THR A 164 14.87 -13.32 11.93
N PRO A 165 15.63 -12.94 10.89
CA PRO A 165 16.98 -13.44 10.74
C PRO A 165 17.74 -13.06 12.02
N ALA A 166 18.22 -14.08 12.73
CA ALA A 166 19.15 -13.84 13.82
C ALA A 166 20.37 -13.18 13.20
N ASN A 167 20.65 -11.93 13.59
CA ASN A 167 21.90 -11.27 13.25
C ASN A 167 23.05 -12.23 13.59
N LYS A 168 23.80 -12.62 12.56
CA LYS A 168 25.10 -13.27 12.70
C LYS A 168 26.18 -12.21 12.68
#